data_AF-A0A1Y0Y2L1-F1
#
_entry.id   AF-A0A1Y0Y2L1-F1
#
_cell.length_a   1.000
_cell.length_b   1.000
_cell.length_c   1.000
_cell.angle_alpha   90.00
_cell.angle_beta   90.00
_cell.angle_gamma   90.00
#
_symmetry.space_group_name_H-M   'P 1'
#
loop_
_entity.id
_entity.type
_entity.pdbx_description
1 polymer ?
#
loop_
_entity_poly.entity_id
_entity_poly.type
_entity_poly.pdbx_seq_one_letter_code
_entity_poly.pdbx_strand_id
1 'polypeptide(L)'
;MKIYFDRQIYIYYDEREELKDKICNDQREGHVFLYSPAHIEEIALDAASGNEHRLENELNKIIKITNQFSFVSQDHIKCRIILDKVHSCLSRVRDNNGLSETERAKSMQKQMSMHLVGLVDKKIKRILSHKKYDEIFSFKDIKKEAEDNLNKYKKYESNFSERRNLIAMLFMILEKYGWKQSSDPKKAGNNMHDVTHAIYASYGDIFVTNDQRLKDLSKAVFMFMGLKTEVIYYPEYLTW
;
A
#
# COMPACT_ATOMS: atom_id res chain seq x y z
N MET A 1 -4.90 -17.57 5.85
CA MET A 1 -4.07 -16.35 6.06
C MET A 1 -4.87 -15.10 5.65
N LYS A 2 -4.44 -13.91 6.06
CA LYS A 2 -5.02 -12.61 5.72
C LYS A 2 -4.31 -12.05 4.48
N ILE A 3 -5.00 -12.04 3.35
CA ILE A 3 -4.46 -11.62 2.06
C ILE A 3 -5.01 -10.24 1.72
N TYR A 4 -4.12 -9.31 1.38
CA TYR A 4 -4.46 -7.98 0.94
C TYR A 4 -3.98 -7.80 -0.49
N PHE A 5 -4.89 -7.42 -1.37
CA PHE A 5 -4.59 -7.11 -2.76
C PHE A 5 -4.46 -5.60 -2.94
N ASP A 6 -3.54 -5.19 -3.78
CA ASP A 6 -3.56 -3.89 -4.44
C ASP A 6 -4.78 -3.80 -5.37
N ARG A 7 -5.31 -2.58 -5.60
CA ARG A 7 -6.45 -2.35 -6.48
C ARG A 7 -6.27 -2.94 -7.87
N GLN A 8 -5.06 -2.89 -8.43
CA GLN A 8 -4.76 -3.41 -9.77
C GLN A 8 -5.13 -4.89 -9.92
N ILE A 9 -5.11 -5.68 -8.84
CA ILE A 9 -5.48 -7.09 -8.88
C ILE A 9 -7.00 -7.26 -9.10
N TYR A 10 -7.83 -6.38 -8.52
CA TYR A 10 -9.27 -6.38 -8.72
C TYR A 10 -9.65 -6.02 -10.16
N ILE A 11 -8.86 -5.17 -10.81
CA ILE A 11 -9.09 -4.80 -12.22
C ILE A 11 -8.95 -6.04 -13.12
N TYR A 12 -7.94 -6.88 -12.88
CA TYR A 12 -7.74 -8.12 -13.64
C TYR A 12 -8.74 -9.23 -13.32
N TYR A 13 -9.54 -9.08 -12.27
CA TYR A 13 -10.41 -10.15 -11.77
C TYR A 13 -11.35 -10.71 -12.83
N ASP A 14 -11.99 -9.86 -13.65
CA ASP A 14 -12.95 -10.33 -14.65
C ASP A 14 -12.26 -10.95 -15.88
N GLU A 15 -11.04 -10.51 -16.18
CA GLU A 15 -10.31 -10.81 -17.41
C GLU A 15 -9.47 -12.10 -17.31
N ARG A 16 -9.20 -12.59 -16.10
CA ARG A 16 -8.22 -13.65 -15.85
C ARG A 16 -8.84 -14.80 -15.05
N GLU A 17 -9.22 -15.86 -15.75
CA GLU A 17 -9.79 -17.07 -15.12
C GLU A 17 -8.80 -17.70 -14.13
N GLU A 18 -7.49 -17.71 -14.43
CA GLU A 18 -6.51 -18.28 -13.49
C GLU A 18 -6.46 -17.54 -12.14
N LEU A 19 -6.76 -16.24 -12.13
CA LEU A 19 -6.85 -15.46 -10.89
C LEU A 19 -8.12 -15.81 -10.11
N LYS A 20 -9.25 -15.99 -10.81
CA LYS A 20 -10.52 -16.42 -10.17
C LYS A 20 -10.35 -17.77 -9.52
N ASP A 21 -9.76 -18.74 -10.24
CA ASP A 21 -9.49 -20.08 -9.74
C ASP A 21 -8.57 -20.05 -8.51
N LYS A 22 -7.48 -19.27 -8.56
CA LYS A 22 -6.57 -19.11 -7.43
C LYS A 22 -7.27 -18.53 -6.20
N ILE A 23 -8.04 -17.46 -6.36
CA ILE A 23 -8.80 -16.84 -5.25
C ILE A 23 -9.81 -17.84 -4.68
N CYS A 24 -10.54 -18.57 -5.52
CA CYS A 24 -11.50 -19.58 -5.06
C CYS A 24 -10.82 -20.74 -4.31
N ASN A 25 -9.62 -21.16 -4.71
CA ASN A 25 -8.84 -22.15 -3.98
C ASN A 25 -8.43 -21.62 -2.61
N ASP A 26 -7.85 -20.42 -2.57
CA ASP A 26 -7.41 -19.77 -1.33
C ASP A 26 -8.58 -19.57 -0.36
N GLN A 27 -9.74 -19.15 -0.85
CA GLN A 27 -10.95 -19.04 -0.02
C GLN A 27 -11.38 -20.40 0.56
N ARG A 28 -11.30 -21.48 -0.22
CA ARG A 28 -11.62 -22.85 0.24
C ARG A 28 -10.64 -23.36 1.29
N GLU A 29 -9.37 -22.95 1.20
CA GLU A 29 -8.33 -23.24 2.19
C GLU A 29 -8.43 -22.35 3.44
N GLY A 30 -9.42 -21.44 3.50
CA GLY A 30 -9.67 -20.59 4.65
C GLY A 30 -8.84 -19.32 4.68
N HIS A 31 -8.26 -18.90 3.55
CA HIS A 31 -7.69 -17.57 3.41
C HIS A 31 -8.81 -16.50 3.39
N VAL A 32 -8.54 -15.38 4.05
CA VAL A 32 -9.45 -14.24 4.15
C VAL A 32 -8.85 -13.10 3.35
N PHE A 33 -9.57 -12.67 2.31
CA PHE A 33 -9.22 -11.52 1.50
C PHE A 33 -9.78 -10.25 2.13
N LEU A 34 -8.98 -9.20 2.16
CA LEU A 34 -9.29 -7.96 2.86
C LEU A 34 -9.27 -6.79 1.89
N TYR A 35 -10.31 -5.96 1.95
CA TYR A 35 -10.26 -4.61 1.38
C TYR A 35 -9.94 -3.59 2.48
N SER A 36 -9.87 -2.32 2.09
CA SER A 36 -9.74 -1.20 3.02
C SER A 36 -10.31 0.06 2.38
N PRO A 37 -10.47 1.16 3.14
CA PRO A 37 -10.89 2.44 2.59
C PRO A 37 -10.08 2.94 1.38
N ALA A 38 -8.80 2.57 1.26
CA ALA A 38 -7.95 2.95 0.13
C ALA A 38 -8.54 2.50 -1.22
N HIS A 39 -8.99 1.23 -1.30
CA HIS A 39 -9.65 0.70 -2.49
C HIS A 39 -10.90 1.50 -2.88
N ILE A 40 -11.71 1.83 -1.87
CA ILE A 40 -12.99 2.51 -2.07
C ILE A 40 -12.78 3.96 -2.48
N GLU A 41 -11.75 4.63 -1.95
CA GLU A 41 -11.35 5.97 -2.36
C GLU A 41 -10.92 6.00 -3.83
N GLU A 42 -10.06 5.09 -4.27
CA GLU A 42 -9.66 5.02 -5.67
C GLU A 42 -10.85 4.78 -6.60
N ILE A 43 -11.74 3.85 -6.24
CA ILE A 43 -12.97 3.59 -7.01
C ILE A 43 -13.86 4.84 -7.05
N ALA A 44 -14.02 5.54 -5.91
CA ALA A 44 -14.82 6.75 -5.84
C ALA A 44 -14.22 7.91 -6.65
N LEU A 45 -12.89 8.07 -6.65
CA LEU A 45 -12.17 9.07 -7.44
C LEU A 45 -12.28 8.79 -8.94
N ASP A 46 -12.12 7.53 -9.35
CA ASP A 46 -12.30 7.11 -10.75
C ASP A 46 -13.74 7.36 -11.23
N ALA A 47 -14.72 7.08 -10.37
CA ALA A 47 -16.14 7.33 -10.62
C ALA A 47 -16.43 8.84 -10.79
N ALA A 48 -15.94 9.66 -9.86
CA ALA A 48 -16.04 11.12 -9.90
C ALA A 48 -15.33 11.74 -11.13
N SER A 49 -14.34 11.06 -11.68
CA SER A 49 -13.61 11.47 -12.90
C SER A 49 -14.33 11.11 -14.21
N GLY A 50 -15.61 10.68 -14.13
CA GLY A 50 -16.46 10.40 -15.29
C GLY A 50 -16.76 8.92 -15.53
N ASN A 51 -16.29 8.01 -14.65
CA ASN A 51 -16.52 6.57 -14.77
C ASN A 51 -17.61 6.05 -13.81
N GLU A 52 -18.57 6.88 -13.39
CA GLU A 52 -19.65 6.49 -12.45
C GLU A 52 -20.38 5.22 -12.87
N HIS A 53 -20.54 4.97 -14.18
CA HIS A 53 -21.15 3.76 -14.71
C HIS A 53 -20.42 2.45 -14.33
N ARG A 54 -19.13 2.52 -13.97
CA ARG A 54 -18.32 1.37 -13.53
C ARG A 54 -18.32 1.15 -12.03
N LEU A 55 -18.77 2.14 -11.25
CA LEU A 55 -18.70 2.14 -9.80
C LEU A 55 -19.24 0.85 -9.21
N GLU A 56 -20.49 0.51 -9.52
CA GLU A 56 -21.16 -0.65 -8.94
C GLU A 56 -20.48 -1.97 -9.35
N ASN A 57 -19.97 -2.06 -10.57
CA ASN A 57 -19.21 -3.25 -11.00
C ASN A 57 -17.93 -3.42 -10.18
N GLU A 58 -17.17 -2.35 -9.95
CA GLU A 58 -15.94 -2.39 -9.15
C GLU A 58 -16.22 -2.72 -7.68
N LEU A 59 -17.28 -2.15 -7.08
CA LEU A 59 -17.70 -2.49 -5.72
C LEU A 59 -18.10 -3.97 -5.60
N ASN A 60 -18.82 -4.50 -6.59
CA ASN A 60 -19.22 -5.90 -6.61
C ASN A 60 -18.04 -6.86 -6.69
N LYS A 61 -16.94 -6.51 -7.37
CA LYS A 61 -15.69 -7.29 -7.34
C LYS A 61 -15.12 -7.36 -5.93
N ILE A 62 -15.05 -6.22 -5.24
CA ILE A 62 -14.58 -6.18 -3.85
C ILE A 62 -15.46 -7.06 -2.96
N ILE A 63 -16.79 -6.93 -3.07
CA ILE A 63 -17.74 -7.73 -2.29
C ILE A 63 -17.49 -9.23 -2.54
N LYS A 64 -17.35 -9.65 -3.80
CA LYS A 64 -17.18 -11.05 -4.18
C LYS A 64 -15.87 -11.65 -3.69
N ILE A 65 -14.76 -10.90 -3.79
CA ILE A 65 -13.43 -11.40 -3.41
C ILE A 65 -13.26 -11.39 -1.89
N THR A 66 -13.66 -10.31 -1.24
CA THR A 66 -13.36 -10.09 0.19
C THR A 66 -14.44 -10.59 1.13
N ASN A 67 -15.60 -10.97 0.61
CA ASN A 67 -16.79 -11.25 1.40
C ASN A 67 -17.07 -10.16 2.45
N GLN A 68 -16.76 -8.91 2.10
CA GLN A 68 -16.91 -7.70 2.93
C GLN A 68 -16.04 -7.67 4.20
N PHE A 69 -14.98 -8.49 4.28
CA PHE A 69 -13.96 -8.32 5.30
C PHE A 69 -13.04 -7.13 4.97
N SER A 70 -12.92 -6.22 5.92
CA SER A 70 -12.23 -4.95 5.74
C SER A 70 -11.20 -4.72 6.83
N PHE A 71 -10.06 -4.16 6.43
CA PHE A 71 -9.20 -3.43 7.34
C PHE A 71 -9.77 -2.05 7.63
N VAL A 72 -10.00 -1.77 8.92
CA VAL A 72 -10.41 -0.46 9.40
C VAL A 72 -9.37 0.11 10.33
N SER A 73 -9.09 1.39 10.15
CA SER A 73 -8.09 2.17 10.87
C SER A 73 -8.73 3.24 11.74
N GLN A 74 -8.13 3.49 12.90
CA GLN A 74 -8.37 4.67 13.74
C GLN A 74 -7.01 5.10 14.29
N ASP A 75 -6.71 6.40 14.33
CA ASP A 75 -5.34 6.89 14.60
C ASP A 75 -4.71 6.30 15.86
N HIS A 76 -5.49 6.16 16.93
CA HIS A 76 -5.01 5.72 18.25
C HIS A 76 -5.18 4.22 18.51
N ILE A 77 -5.62 3.46 17.52
CA ILE A 77 -5.89 2.03 17.65
C ILE A 77 -5.15 1.28 16.55
N LYS A 78 -4.67 0.07 16.85
CA LYS A 78 -4.18 -0.86 15.83
C LYS A 78 -5.27 -1.13 14.78
N CYS A 79 -4.87 -1.31 13.53
CA CYS A 79 -5.79 -1.72 12.47
C CYS A 79 -6.54 -2.99 12.87
N ARG A 80 -7.85 -3.02 12.61
CA ARG A 80 -8.73 -4.15 12.92
C ARG A 80 -9.34 -4.70 11.66
N ILE A 81 -9.63 -6.00 11.69
CA ILE A 81 -10.44 -6.65 10.67
C ILE A 81 -11.87 -6.66 11.19
N ILE A 82 -12.80 -6.14 10.40
CA ILE A 82 -14.23 -6.19 10.68
C ILE A 82 -14.99 -6.64 9.45
N LEU A 83 -16.24 -7.06 9.63
CA LEU A 83 -17.21 -7.12 8.55
C LEU A 83 -17.76 -5.71 8.33
N ASP A 84 -17.41 -5.08 7.21
CA ASP A 84 -17.82 -3.72 6.87
C ASP A 84 -18.48 -3.74 5.50
N LYS A 85 -19.67 -3.15 5.40
CA LYS A 85 -20.36 -3.13 4.11
C LYS A 85 -19.64 -2.19 3.16
N VAL A 86 -19.33 -2.68 1.97
CA VAL A 86 -18.60 -1.91 0.94
C VAL A 86 -19.30 -0.59 0.64
N HIS A 87 -20.63 -0.60 0.45
CA HIS A 87 -21.41 0.63 0.25
C HIS A 87 -21.42 1.57 1.45
N SER A 88 -21.40 1.04 2.68
CA SER A 88 -21.26 1.88 3.88
C SER A 88 -19.87 2.53 3.95
N CYS A 89 -18.82 1.82 3.56
CA CYS A 89 -17.49 2.40 3.42
C CYS A 89 -17.46 3.48 2.34
N LEU A 90 -18.14 3.27 1.20
CA LEU A 90 -18.27 4.27 0.15
C LEU A 90 -18.97 5.54 0.63
N SER A 91 -20.08 5.42 1.37
CA SER A 91 -20.75 6.57 1.97
C SER A 91 -19.78 7.35 2.87
N ARG A 92 -19.04 6.68 3.76
CA ARG A 92 -18.05 7.35 4.62
C ARG A 92 -16.92 8.02 3.84
N VAL A 93 -16.45 7.41 2.75
CA VAL A 93 -15.43 8.00 1.87
C VAL A 93 -15.97 9.27 1.19
N ARG A 94 -17.22 9.24 0.71
CA ARG A 94 -17.88 10.39 0.05
C ARG A 94 -18.24 11.51 1.03
N ASP A 95 -18.76 11.19 2.20
CA ASP A 95 -19.25 12.17 3.20
C ASP A 95 -18.13 13.02 3.81
N ASN A 96 -16.89 12.51 3.83
CA ASN A 96 -15.74 13.20 4.43
C ASN A 96 -14.87 14.01 3.43
N ASN A 97 -15.37 14.35 2.24
CA ASN A 97 -14.55 14.88 1.14
C ASN A 97 -13.30 14.03 0.84
N GLY A 98 -13.26 12.76 1.25
CA GLY A 98 -12.10 11.91 1.06
C GLY A 98 -10.90 12.16 1.99
N LEU A 99 -11.06 12.81 3.17
CA LEU A 99 -10.04 12.87 4.26
C LEU A 99 -9.75 11.50 4.92
N SER A 100 -9.92 10.46 4.13
CA SER A 100 -9.36 9.13 4.22
C SER A 100 -7.87 9.17 4.53
N GLU A 101 -7.37 8.09 5.10
CA GLU A 101 -5.96 7.90 5.44
C GLU A 101 -4.98 8.23 4.30
N THR A 102 -5.45 8.15 3.05
CA THR A 102 -4.69 8.61 1.90
C THR A 102 -4.41 10.09 1.98
N GLU A 103 -5.36 11.01 2.15
CA GLU A 103 -5.10 12.47 2.25
C GLU A 103 -4.12 12.85 3.37
N ARG A 104 -4.12 12.09 4.47
CA ARG A 104 -3.15 12.27 5.56
C ARG A 104 -1.74 11.79 5.16
N ALA A 105 -1.64 10.64 4.48
CA ALA A 105 -0.39 10.23 3.83
C ALA A 105 0.01 11.25 2.74
N LYS A 106 -0.97 11.83 2.02
CA LYS A 106 -0.77 12.83 0.96
C LYS A 106 -0.10 14.08 1.51
N SER A 107 -0.59 14.61 2.64
CA SER A 107 -0.08 15.86 3.22
C SER A 107 1.38 15.72 3.68
N MET A 108 1.75 14.61 4.34
CA MET A 108 3.12 14.33 4.75
C MET A 108 4.06 14.17 3.54
N GLN A 109 3.67 13.36 2.55
CA GLN A 109 4.50 13.11 1.38
C GLN A 109 4.63 14.34 0.50
N LYS A 110 3.58 15.16 0.35
CA LYS A 110 3.60 16.43 -0.39
C LYS A 110 4.50 17.48 0.27
N GLN A 111 4.40 17.67 1.59
CA GLN A 111 5.23 18.63 2.32
C GLN A 111 6.73 18.34 2.17
N MET A 112 7.11 17.06 2.18
CA MET A 112 8.52 16.64 2.13
C MET A 112 9.03 16.39 0.70
N SER A 113 8.21 15.91 -0.24
CA SER A 113 8.60 15.72 -1.65
C SER A 113 8.95 17.05 -2.34
N MET A 114 8.26 18.14 -1.99
CA MET A 114 8.60 19.50 -2.46
C MET A 114 10.03 19.93 -2.08
N HIS A 115 10.65 19.32 -1.06
CA HIS A 115 12.03 19.59 -0.66
C HIS A 115 13.05 18.61 -1.25
N LEU A 116 12.62 17.52 -1.90
CA LEU A 116 13.47 16.43 -2.35
C LEU A 116 13.69 16.38 -3.87
N VAL A 117 12.78 16.98 -4.65
CA VAL A 117 12.90 17.05 -6.12
C VAL A 117 14.12 17.89 -6.49
N GLY A 118 15.16 17.25 -7.04
CA GLY A 118 16.36 17.90 -7.58
C GLY A 118 17.64 17.73 -6.77
N LEU A 119 17.59 17.13 -5.57
CA LEU A 119 18.77 16.97 -4.69
C LEU A 119 19.41 15.57 -4.72
N VAL A 120 18.90 14.66 -5.56
CA VAL A 120 19.43 13.29 -5.61
C VAL A 120 20.78 13.28 -6.33
N ASP A 121 21.84 12.91 -5.61
CA ASP A 121 23.15 12.66 -6.20
C ASP A 121 23.04 11.53 -7.25
N LYS A 122 23.34 11.87 -8.51
CA LYS A 122 23.24 10.94 -9.65
C LYS A 122 24.15 9.72 -9.50
N LYS A 123 25.31 9.88 -8.85
CA LYS A 123 26.26 8.78 -8.59
C LYS A 123 25.66 7.83 -7.54
N ILE A 124 25.10 8.37 -6.46
CA ILE A 124 24.42 7.57 -5.43
C ILE A 124 23.22 6.84 -6.05
N LYS A 125 22.36 7.55 -6.79
CA LYS A 125 21.20 6.94 -7.48
C LYS A 125 21.60 5.76 -8.37
N ARG A 126 22.69 5.88 -9.15
CA ARG A 126 23.19 4.80 -10.00
C ARG A 126 23.73 3.60 -9.21
N ILE A 127 24.36 3.83 -8.06
CA ILE A 127 24.81 2.75 -7.18
C ILE A 127 23.60 2.00 -6.63
N LEU A 128 22.61 2.75 -6.15
CA LEU A 128 21.43 2.17 -5.50
C LEU A 128 20.47 1.51 -6.50
N SER A 129 20.38 1.95 -7.75
CA SER A 129 19.45 1.37 -8.74
C SER A 129 19.66 -0.13 -8.99
N HIS A 130 20.85 -0.66 -8.71
CA HIS A 130 21.17 -2.09 -8.83
C HIS A 130 21.03 -2.87 -7.52
N LYS A 131 20.74 -2.19 -6.40
CA LYS A 131 20.59 -2.82 -5.10
C LYS A 131 19.24 -3.51 -4.97
N LYS A 132 19.28 -4.71 -4.41
CA LYS A 132 18.08 -5.47 -4.04
C LYS A 132 17.44 -4.90 -2.77
N TYR A 133 16.20 -5.28 -2.53
CA TYR A 133 15.41 -4.81 -1.39
C TYR A 133 16.06 -5.16 -0.04
N ASP A 134 16.80 -6.26 0.04
CA ASP A 134 17.46 -6.76 1.24
C ASP A 134 18.79 -6.06 1.56
N GLU A 135 19.35 -5.36 0.58
CA GLU A 135 20.64 -4.67 0.72
C GLU A 135 20.48 -3.18 1.01
N ILE A 136 19.32 -2.58 0.71
CA ILE A 136 19.19 -1.12 0.64
C ILE A 136 19.43 -0.43 1.99
N PHE A 137 18.91 -1.00 3.08
CA PHE A 137 19.12 -0.52 4.44
C PHE A 137 20.48 -0.91 5.03
N SER A 138 21.37 -1.54 4.26
CA SER A 138 22.78 -1.71 4.65
C SER A 138 23.63 -0.49 4.30
N PHE A 139 23.13 0.43 3.46
CA PHE A 139 23.85 1.65 3.11
C PHE A 139 23.86 2.62 4.29
N LYS A 140 25.05 3.03 4.74
CA LYS A 140 25.27 3.75 6.01
C LYS A 140 24.32 4.95 6.21
N ASP A 141 24.18 5.79 5.19
CA ASP A 141 23.39 7.03 5.30
C ASP A 141 21.88 6.74 5.35
N ILE A 142 21.41 5.80 4.52
CA ILE A 142 20.01 5.33 4.51
C ILE A 142 19.69 4.67 5.85
N LYS A 143 20.55 3.76 6.31
CA LYS A 143 20.38 3.02 7.56
C LYS A 143 20.27 3.96 8.74
N LYS A 144 21.22 4.90 8.86
CA LYS A 144 21.24 5.88 9.94
C LYS A 144 19.97 6.72 9.96
N GLU A 145 19.57 7.28 8.81
CA GLU A 145 18.36 8.11 8.73
C GLU A 145 17.09 7.30 9.04
N ALA A 146 17.04 6.03 8.62
CA ALA A 146 15.93 5.13 8.91
C ALA A 146 15.86 4.74 10.39
N GLU A 147 16.98 4.37 11.01
CA GLU A 147 17.08 4.02 12.43
C GLU A 147 16.78 5.21 13.33
N ASP A 148 17.26 6.42 12.99
CA ASP A 148 16.98 7.66 13.71
C ASP A 148 15.48 7.93 13.77
N ASN A 149 14.73 7.62 12.70
CA ASN A 149 13.29 7.76 12.70
C ASN A 149 12.57 6.57 13.36
N LEU A 150 13.03 5.33 13.18
CA LEU A 150 12.49 4.17 13.88
C LEU A 150 12.54 4.35 15.40
N ASN A 151 13.65 4.88 15.92
CA ASN A 151 13.86 5.17 17.34
C ASN A 151 12.94 6.27 17.89
N LYS A 152 12.39 7.15 17.04
CA LYS A 152 11.36 8.13 17.44
C LYS A 152 10.02 7.44 17.67
N TYR A 153 9.71 6.40 16.90
CA TYR A 153 8.45 5.65 16.95
C TYR A 153 8.57 4.36 17.79
N LYS A 154 9.14 4.45 19.00
CA LYS A 154 9.53 3.34 19.92
C LYS A 154 8.52 2.19 20.12
N LYS A 155 7.27 2.30 19.66
CA LYS A 155 6.22 1.27 19.71
C LYS A 155 5.34 1.23 18.44
N TYR A 156 5.91 1.06 17.25
CA TYR A 156 5.15 0.94 15.98
C TYR A 156 4.20 -0.27 15.88
N GLU A 157 4.16 -1.14 16.90
CA GLU A 157 3.11 -2.13 17.09
C GLU A 157 1.81 -1.56 17.71
N SER A 158 1.83 -0.31 18.21
CA SER A 158 0.80 0.19 19.12
C SER A 158 -0.44 0.78 18.43
N ASN A 159 -0.29 1.53 17.33
CA ASN A 159 -1.44 2.17 16.65
C ASN A 159 -1.21 2.39 15.14
N PHE A 160 -2.31 2.66 14.42
CA PHE A 160 -2.30 2.85 12.96
C PHE A 160 -1.50 4.07 12.51
N SER A 161 -1.62 5.19 13.22
CA SER A 161 -0.99 6.47 12.84
C SER A 161 0.55 6.36 12.88
N GLU A 162 1.11 5.77 13.92
CA GLU A 162 2.56 5.58 14.02
C GLU A 162 3.10 4.69 12.89
N ARG A 163 2.42 3.58 12.59
CA ARG A 163 2.83 2.70 11.51
C ARG A 163 2.70 3.38 10.14
N ARG A 164 1.60 4.09 9.89
CA ARG A 164 1.40 4.92 8.69
C ARG A 164 2.57 5.87 8.50
N ASN A 165 2.88 6.66 9.53
CA ASN A 165 3.92 7.68 9.46
C ASN A 165 5.30 7.06 9.21
N LEU A 166 5.61 5.95 9.87
CA LEU A 166 6.87 5.23 9.72
C LEU A 166 7.03 4.63 8.32
N ILE A 167 6.03 3.90 7.81
CA ILE A 167 6.08 3.32 6.46
C ILE A 167 6.22 4.43 5.41
N ALA A 168 5.38 5.48 5.48
CA ALA A 168 5.44 6.60 4.55
C ALA A 168 6.83 7.28 4.57
N MET A 169 7.37 7.54 5.76
CA MET A 169 8.69 8.15 5.92
C MET A 169 9.82 7.26 5.39
N LEU A 170 9.77 5.94 5.60
CA LEU A 170 10.77 5.02 5.08
C LEU A 170 10.72 4.94 3.54
N PHE A 171 9.53 4.90 2.94
CA PHE A 171 9.37 5.00 1.48
C PHE A 171 10.05 6.27 0.96
N MET A 172 9.83 7.39 1.64
CA MET A 172 10.39 8.68 1.25
C MET A 172 11.90 8.76 1.41
N ILE A 173 12.48 8.16 2.46
CA ILE A 173 13.95 8.04 2.60
C ILE A 173 14.50 7.33 1.36
N LEU A 174 13.93 6.17 1.01
CA LEU A 174 14.41 5.40 -0.13
C LEU A 174 14.35 6.19 -1.44
N GLU A 175 13.23 6.88 -1.68
CA GLU A 175 13.07 7.75 -2.85
C GLU A 175 14.00 8.97 -2.85
N LYS A 176 14.25 9.56 -1.68
CA LYS A 176 15.21 10.67 -1.47
C LYS A 176 16.62 10.28 -1.93
N TYR A 177 17.06 9.06 -1.62
CA TYR A 177 18.36 8.56 -2.09
C TYR A 177 18.30 8.06 -3.55
N GLY A 178 17.14 8.12 -4.19
CA GLY A 178 16.95 7.76 -5.60
C GLY A 178 16.64 6.27 -5.84
N TRP A 179 16.47 5.47 -4.79
CA TRP A 179 16.11 4.06 -4.92
C TRP A 179 14.63 3.92 -5.23
N LYS A 180 14.31 3.29 -6.36
CA LYS A 180 12.93 3.15 -6.87
C LYS A 180 12.15 4.47 -6.90
N GLN A 181 12.86 5.59 -7.07
CA GLN A 181 12.26 6.92 -7.17
C GLN A 181 11.27 6.97 -8.35
N SER A 182 10.08 7.50 -8.09
CA SER A 182 9.09 7.76 -9.14
C SER A 182 9.70 8.59 -10.27
N SER A 183 9.53 8.13 -11.51
CA SER A 183 10.04 8.79 -12.71
C SER A 183 9.23 10.02 -13.12
N ASP A 184 8.03 10.21 -12.57
CA ASP A 184 7.11 11.28 -12.95
C ASP A 184 6.62 12.08 -11.72
N PRO A 185 7.02 13.36 -11.58
CA PRO A 185 6.54 14.25 -10.53
C PRO A 185 5.01 14.44 -10.56
N LYS A 186 4.36 14.31 -11.74
CA LYS A 186 2.89 14.38 -11.87
C LYS A 186 2.21 13.08 -11.39
N LYS A 187 2.91 11.94 -11.42
CA LYS A 187 2.45 10.67 -10.81
C LYS A 187 2.75 10.55 -9.31
N ALA A 188 3.41 11.55 -8.71
CA ALA A 188 3.57 11.60 -7.26
C ALA A 188 2.22 11.56 -6.51
N GLY A 189 1.14 12.02 -7.15
CA GLY A 189 -0.24 11.86 -6.64
C GLY A 189 -0.77 10.42 -6.68
N ASN A 190 -0.40 9.63 -7.70
CA ASN A 190 -0.80 8.22 -7.81
C ASN A 190 -0.03 7.32 -6.83
N ASN A 191 1.23 7.66 -6.53
CA ASN A 191 2.06 6.96 -5.53
C ASN A 191 1.46 6.98 -4.09
N MET A 192 0.43 7.78 -3.85
CA MET A 192 -0.15 7.96 -2.53
C MET A 192 -1.07 6.81 -2.14
N HIS A 193 -1.80 6.25 -3.11
CA HIS A 193 -2.61 5.04 -2.90
C HIS A 193 -1.71 3.80 -2.73
N ASP A 194 -0.60 3.74 -3.45
CA ASP A 194 0.42 2.69 -3.25
C ASP A 194 0.92 2.63 -1.79
N VAL A 195 1.22 3.79 -1.20
CA VAL A 195 1.67 3.88 0.19
C VAL A 195 0.55 3.45 1.15
N THR A 196 -0.71 3.86 0.92
CA THR A 196 -1.81 3.43 1.78
C THR A 196 -2.13 1.95 1.67
N HIS A 197 -2.03 1.36 0.47
CA HIS A 197 -2.10 -0.08 0.31
C HIS A 197 -1.00 -0.78 1.12
N ALA A 198 0.26 -0.34 1.03
CA ALA A 198 1.34 -0.91 1.82
C ALA A 198 1.08 -0.78 3.34
N ILE A 199 0.52 0.35 3.80
CA ILE A 199 0.18 0.53 5.22
C ILE A 199 -0.88 -0.47 5.68
N TYR A 200 -1.98 -0.62 4.94
CA TYR A 200 -3.01 -1.60 5.29
C TYR A 200 -2.49 -3.03 5.18
N ALA A 201 -1.78 -3.35 4.11
CA ALA A 201 -1.22 -4.67 3.87
C ALA A 201 -0.23 -5.11 4.95
N SER A 202 0.48 -4.16 5.57
CA SER A 202 1.40 -4.42 6.69
C SER A 202 0.74 -5.07 7.93
N TYR A 203 -0.60 -5.03 8.02
CA TYR A 203 -1.39 -5.69 9.06
C TYR A 203 -1.90 -7.08 8.66
N GLY A 204 -1.72 -7.46 7.39
CA GLY A 204 -2.02 -8.78 6.84
C GLY A 204 -0.82 -9.70 6.87
N ASP A 205 -1.04 -10.92 6.38
CA ASP A 205 0.01 -11.93 6.26
C ASP A 205 0.64 -11.88 4.85
N ILE A 206 -0.14 -11.52 3.82
CA ILE A 206 0.29 -11.44 2.43
C ILE A 206 -0.18 -10.13 1.79
N PHE A 207 0.73 -9.45 1.12
CA PHE A 207 0.44 -8.32 0.22
C PHE A 207 0.73 -8.73 -1.22
N VAL A 208 -0.27 -8.65 -2.11
CA VAL A 208 -0.08 -8.90 -3.54
C VAL A 208 -0.26 -7.61 -4.33
N THR A 209 0.74 -7.27 -5.16
CA THR A 209 0.69 -6.13 -6.07
C THR A 209 1.22 -6.52 -7.45
N ASN A 210 0.72 -5.85 -8.49
CA ASN A 210 1.27 -5.93 -9.83
C ASN A 210 2.25 -4.79 -10.17
N ASP A 211 2.61 -3.95 -9.18
CA ASP A 211 3.66 -2.94 -9.30
C ASP A 211 4.97 -3.47 -8.68
N GLN A 212 5.96 -3.73 -9.53
CA GLN A 212 7.27 -4.23 -9.10
C GLN A 212 8.03 -3.23 -8.21
N ARG A 213 7.85 -1.93 -8.43
CA ARG A 213 8.45 -0.88 -7.59
C ARG A 213 7.78 -0.89 -6.21
N LEU A 214 6.46 -0.97 -6.13
CA LEU A 214 5.73 -1.04 -4.86
C LEU A 214 6.11 -2.32 -4.10
N LYS A 215 6.23 -3.45 -4.80
CA LYS A 215 6.73 -4.72 -4.24
C LYS A 215 8.09 -4.52 -3.57
N ASP A 216 9.07 -3.97 -4.30
CA ASP A 216 10.44 -3.81 -3.80
C ASP A 216 10.51 -2.83 -2.61
N LEU A 217 9.79 -1.71 -2.69
CA LEU A 217 9.70 -0.72 -1.60
C LEU A 217 9.08 -1.35 -0.35
N SER A 218 7.92 -2.00 -0.50
CA SER A 218 7.21 -2.62 0.62
C SER A 218 8.03 -3.74 1.25
N LYS A 219 8.68 -4.58 0.44
CA LYS A 219 9.51 -5.69 0.93
C LYS A 219 10.73 -5.19 1.71
N ALA A 220 11.42 -4.17 1.21
CA ALA A 220 12.55 -3.54 1.92
C ALA A 220 12.10 -2.97 3.28
N VAL A 221 11.00 -2.21 3.28
CA VAL A 221 10.50 -1.53 4.47
C VAL A 221 9.94 -2.51 5.50
N PHE A 222 9.15 -3.49 5.08
CA PHE A 222 8.59 -4.50 5.97
C PHE A 222 9.70 -5.32 6.62
N MET A 223 10.71 -5.72 5.85
CA MET A 223 11.87 -6.44 6.37
C MET A 223 12.67 -5.58 7.36
N PHE A 224 12.94 -4.31 7.04
CA PHE A 224 13.63 -3.39 7.96
C PHE A 224 12.88 -3.18 9.28
N MET A 225 11.56 -3.10 9.22
CA MET A 225 10.70 -2.97 10.39
C MET A 225 10.45 -4.29 11.15
N GLY A 226 10.92 -5.43 10.62
CA GLY A 226 10.67 -6.76 11.19
C GLY A 226 9.21 -7.22 11.10
N LEU A 227 8.46 -6.74 10.10
CA LEU A 227 7.08 -7.16 9.87
C LEU A 227 7.04 -8.55 9.22
N LYS A 228 6.01 -9.34 9.56
CA LYS A 228 5.82 -10.71 9.06
C LYS A 228 5.09 -10.79 7.71
N THR A 229 4.60 -9.68 7.20
CA THR A 229 3.85 -9.64 5.94
C THR A 229 4.76 -9.97 4.76
N GLU A 230 4.43 -11.03 4.02
CA GLU A 230 5.12 -11.37 2.77
C GLU A 230 4.58 -10.50 1.63
N VAL A 231 5.47 -9.98 0.79
CA VAL A 231 5.10 -9.14 -0.36
C VAL A 231 5.38 -9.91 -1.65
N ILE A 232 4.33 -10.21 -2.40
CA ILE A 232 4.33 -11.11 -3.56
C ILE A 232 3.95 -10.32 -4.81
N TYR A 233 4.68 -10.56 -5.91
CA TYR A 233 4.32 -10.02 -7.22
C TYR A 233 3.19 -10.84 -7.84
N TYR A 234 2.21 -10.20 -8.48
CA TYR A 234 1.01 -10.89 -9.00
C TYR A 234 1.28 -12.19 -9.79
N PRO A 235 2.18 -12.23 -10.78
CA PRO A 235 2.54 -13.48 -11.46
C PRO A 235 3.07 -14.58 -10.54
N GLU A 236 3.81 -14.23 -9.48
CA GLU A 236 4.32 -15.18 -8.48
C GLU A 236 3.16 -15.71 -7.62
N TYR A 237 2.18 -14.86 -7.30
CA TYR A 237 1.01 -15.23 -6.50
C TYR A 237 0.15 -16.31 -7.16
N LEU A 238 0.06 -16.33 -8.50
CA LEU A 238 -0.70 -17.37 -9.22
C LEU A 238 -0.16 -18.79 -8.97
N THR A 239 1.08 -18.92 -8.53
CA THR A 239 1.77 -20.19 -8.25
C THR A 239 2.17 -20.36 -6.77
N TRP A 240 1.77 -19.42 -5.91
CA TRP A 240 2.06 -19.42 -4.47
C TRP A 240 1.15 -20.39 -3.72
#